data_AF-A0ABD5NB38-F1
#
_entry.id   AF-A0ABD5NB38-F1
#
_cell.length_a   1.000
_cell.length_b   1.000
_cell.length_c   1.000
_cell.angle_alpha   90.00
_cell.angle_beta   90.00
_cell.angle_gamma   90.00
#
_symmetry.space_group_name_H-M   'P 1'
#
loop_
_entity.id
_entity.type
_entity.pdbx_description
1 polymer ?
#
loop_
_entity_poly.entity_id
_entity_poly.type
_entity_poly.pdbx_seq_one_letter_code
_entity_poly.pdbx_strand_id
1 'polypeptide(L)'
;MTDNDTHDTTDESTAETDGGTVTGTGQSHGETDYLDSEVNLLRPSTPFMRDHLRVIWTGFAIWAVVVFGPVTLTAVAPDVMTTTMPVIGFPLHYFLVGIGAPAGALILAFWYARKRDALDEKYGIEHGADGGASE
;
A
#
# COMPACT_ATOMS: atom_id res chain seq x y z
N MET A 1 -19.01 -3.44 -63.15
CA MET A 1 -18.98 -2.90 -61.77
C MET A 1 -18.27 -3.93 -60.91
N THR A 2 -17.16 -3.53 -60.30
CA THR A 2 -16.23 -4.27 -59.40
C THR A 2 -16.95 -4.75 -58.13
N ASP A 3 -16.63 -5.89 -57.49
CA ASP A 3 -15.57 -6.22 -56.52
C ASP A 3 -15.86 -7.67 -56.02
N ASN A 4 -15.05 -8.46 -55.32
CA ASN A 4 -13.63 -8.61 -54.99
C ASN A 4 -13.61 -9.84 -54.05
N ASP A 5 -13.11 -11.00 -54.47
CA ASP A 5 -12.99 -12.19 -53.60
C ASP A 5 -11.67 -12.92 -53.90
N THR A 6 -10.61 -12.49 -53.23
CA THR A 6 -9.37 -13.27 -53.12
C THR A 6 -9.47 -14.12 -51.85
N HIS A 7 -9.98 -15.34 -52.00
CA HIS A 7 -9.73 -16.41 -51.04
C HIS A 7 -8.42 -17.09 -51.42
N ASP A 8 -7.33 -16.71 -50.77
CA ASP A 8 -6.11 -17.51 -50.79
C ASP A 8 -6.14 -18.50 -49.63
N THR A 9 -5.82 -19.73 -49.97
CA THR A 9 -5.89 -20.95 -49.18
C THR A 9 -4.56 -21.21 -48.48
N THR A 10 -4.60 -22.05 -47.43
CA THR A 10 -3.45 -22.78 -46.83
C THR A 10 -2.64 -21.92 -45.86
N ASP A 11 -2.36 -22.27 -44.60
CA ASP A 11 -2.10 -23.59 -44.03
C ASP A 11 -2.33 -23.55 -42.50
N GLU A 12 -2.76 -24.68 -41.97
CA GLU A 12 -2.85 -24.98 -40.54
C GLU A 12 -1.45 -25.29 -40.01
N SER A 13 -1.12 -24.86 -38.78
CA SER A 13 -0.23 -25.53 -37.81
C SER A 13 0.72 -24.59 -37.05
N THR A 14 0.65 -24.73 -35.72
CA THR A 14 1.70 -24.45 -34.72
C THR A 14 2.09 -22.98 -34.50
N ALA A 15 1.30 -22.31 -33.65
CA ALA A 15 1.80 -21.20 -32.85
C ALA A 15 2.83 -21.75 -31.84
N GLU A 16 4.11 -21.54 -32.12
CA GLU A 16 5.20 -21.85 -31.19
C GLU A 16 5.28 -20.74 -30.13
N THR A 17 5.26 -21.12 -28.85
CA THR A 17 5.55 -20.24 -27.71
C THR A 17 7.04 -19.93 -27.71
N ASP A 18 7.42 -18.66 -27.86
CA ASP A 18 8.82 -18.26 -27.80
C ASP A 18 9.38 -18.56 -26.40
N GLY A 19 10.32 -19.51 -26.37
CA GLY A 19 11.00 -19.94 -25.17
C GLY A 19 12.00 -18.87 -24.76
N GLY A 20 11.57 -17.96 -23.89
CA GLY A 20 12.47 -17.06 -23.18
C GLY A 20 13.42 -17.85 -22.29
N THR A 21 14.70 -17.92 -22.63
CA THR A 21 15.76 -18.19 -21.64
C THR A 21 17.16 -17.81 -22.13
N VAL A 22 17.97 -17.34 -21.16
CA VAL A 22 19.45 -17.33 -21.11
C VAL A 22 20.07 -16.04 -21.69
N THR A 23 20.82 -15.15 -21.02
CA THR A 23 21.62 -15.19 -19.77
C THR A 23 22.28 -13.84 -19.48
N GLY A 24 22.47 -13.52 -18.19
CA GLY A 24 23.55 -12.66 -17.66
C GLY A 24 23.26 -11.17 -17.75
N THR A 25 23.08 -10.41 -16.66
CA THR A 25 23.96 -10.29 -15.49
C THR A 25 23.19 -9.61 -14.36
N GLY A 26 23.05 -10.24 -13.19
CA GLY A 26 22.39 -9.63 -12.03
C GLY A 26 21.88 -10.62 -10.99
N GLN A 27 22.68 -11.62 -10.63
CA GLN A 27 22.33 -12.56 -9.57
C GLN A 27 22.42 -11.89 -8.18
N SER A 28 21.26 -11.66 -7.54
CA SER A 28 21.04 -11.91 -6.10
C SER A 28 19.55 -11.73 -5.70
N HIS A 29 18.61 -12.15 -6.56
CA HIS A 29 17.21 -12.27 -6.15
C HIS A 29 16.99 -13.69 -5.64
N GLY A 30 16.84 -13.85 -4.33
CA GLY A 30 16.40 -15.10 -3.73
C GLY A 30 15.00 -15.42 -4.23
N GLU A 31 14.91 -16.40 -5.13
CA GLU A 31 13.82 -17.35 -5.38
C GLU A 31 12.48 -17.02 -4.69
N THR A 32 11.76 -16.02 -5.19
CA THR A 32 10.32 -15.89 -4.97
C THR A 32 9.67 -15.64 -6.31
N ASP A 33 8.94 -16.64 -6.80
CA ASP A 33 8.11 -16.54 -7.98
C ASP A 33 6.86 -15.71 -7.66
N TYR A 34 6.83 -14.49 -8.18
CA TYR A 34 5.74 -13.53 -7.97
C TYR A 34 4.55 -13.79 -8.90
N LEU A 35 4.71 -14.64 -9.92
CA LEU A 35 3.68 -14.93 -10.93
C LEU A 35 2.91 -16.22 -10.64
N ASP A 36 3.56 -17.20 -10.00
CA ASP A 36 2.96 -18.50 -9.66
C ASP A 36 2.40 -18.57 -8.21
N SER A 37 2.53 -17.50 -7.44
CA SER A 37 2.05 -17.46 -6.05
C SER A 37 0.58 -17.07 -5.95
N GLU A 38 -0.25 -17.98 -5.41
CA GLU A 38 -1.68 -17.75 -5.17
C GLU A 38 -1.97 -16.41 -4.47
N VAL A 39 -2.88 -15.63 -5.07
CA VAL A 39 -3.28 -14.29 -4.63
C VAL A 39 -4.17 -14.38 -3.38
N ASN A 40 -3.56 -14.63 -2.23
CA ASN A 40 -4.24 -14.58 -0.93
C ASN A 40 -4.00 -13.22 -0.26
N LEU A 41 -4.98 -12.30 -0.39
CA LEU A 41 -4.93 -10.95 0.22
C LEU A 41 -4.74 -10.98 1.75
N LEU A 42 -5.21 -12.04 2.41
CA LEU A 42 -5.12 -12.21 3.87
C LEU A 42 -3.87 -12.99 4.32
N ARG A 43 -3.22 -13.73 3.40
CA ARG A 43 -2.02 -14.54 3.67
C ARG A 43 -1.08 -14.48 2.47
N PRO A 44 -0.43 -13.34 2.22
CA PRO A 44 0.50 -13.24 1.11
C PRO A 44 1.70 -14.20 1.29
N SER A 45 2.12 -14.80 0.20
CA SER A 45 3.21 -15.76 0.13
C SER A 45 4.59 -15.09 0.08
N THR A 46 4.68 -13.84 -0.36
CA THR A 46 5.95 -13.11 -0.50
C THR A 46 6.34 -12.33 0.78
N PRO A 47 7.63 -12.29 1.15
CA PRO A 47 8.09 -11.55 2.33
C PRO A 47 7.76 -10.05 2.31
N PHE A 48 7.87 -9.40 1.15
CA PHE A 48 7.55 -7.97 0.97
C PHE A 48 6.10 -7.66 1.35
N MET A 49 5.14 -8.41 0.80
CA MET A 49 3.71 -8.21 1.05
C MET A 49 3.34 -8.43 2.52
N ARG A 50 3.98 -9.39 3.21
CA ARG A 50 3.75 -9.62 4.64
C ARG A 50 4.20 -8.44 5.49
N ASP A 51 5.37 -7.89 5.17
CA ASP A 51 5.91 -6.73 5.87
C ASP A 51 5.08 -5.47 5.60
N HIS A 52 4.65 -5.26 4.34
CA HIS A 52 3.74 -4.16 3.99
C HIS A 52 2.41 -4.29 4.74
N LEU A 53 1.79 -5.48 4.72
CA LEU A 53 0.54 -5.73 5.41
C LEU A 53 0.68 -5.49 6.93
N ARG A 54 1.83 -5.83 7.52
CA ARG A 54 2.12 -5.51 8.93
C ARG A 54 2.17 -4.01 9.19
N VAL A 55 2.77 -3.23 8.29
CA VAL A 55 2.79 -1.76 8.39
C VAL A 55 1.37 -1.20 8.27
N ILE A 56 0.57 -1.68 7.31
CA ILE A 56 -0.84 -1.26 7.14
C ILE A 56 -1.64 -1.57 8.39
N TRP A 57 -1.57 -2.80 8.92
CA TRP A 57 -2.31 -3.18 10.12
C TRP A 57 -1.89 -2.38 11.36
N THR A 58 -0.60 -2.11 11.49
CA THR A 58 -0.09 -1.25 12.57
C THR A 58 -0.65 0.16 12.43
N GLY A 59 -0.64 0.73 11.22
CA GLY A 59 -1.22 2.03 10.94
C GLY A 59 -2.72 2.08 11.21
N PHE A 60 -3.45 1.05 10.79
CA PHE A 60 -4.88 0.91 11.05
C PHE A 60 -5.19 0.85 12.55
N ALA A 61 -4.43 0.08 13.33
CA ALA A 61 -4.62 0.00 14.77
C ALA A 61 -4.38 1.37 15.45
N ILE A 62 -3.31 2.07 15.06
CA ILE A 62 -3.02 3.42 15.58
C ILE A 62 -4.14 4.39 15.19
N TRP A 63 -4.56 4.37 13.92
CA TRP A 63 -5.66 5.20 13.44
C TRP A 63 -6.95 4.95 14.21
N ALA A 64 -7.30 3.68 14.45
CA ALA A 64 -8.50 3.32 15.19
C ALA A 64 -8.45 3.88 16.62
N VAL A 65 -7.30 3.79 17.30
CA VAL A 65 -7.11 4.40 18.63
C VAL A 65 -7.21 5.92 18.58
N VAL A 66 -6.61 6.58 17.58
CA VAL A 66 -6.63 8.05 17.47
C VAL A 66 -8.05 8.57 17.20
N VAL A 67 -8.81 7.89 16.34
CA VAL A 67 -10.15 8.33 15.91
C VAL A 67 -11.23 7.89 16.88
N PHE A 68 -11.25 6.62 17.27
CA PHE A 68 -12.29 6.09 18.15
C PHE A 68 -11.94 6.27 19.63
N GLY A 69 -10.66 6.36 19.98
CA GLY A 69 -10.21 6.50 21.37
C GLY A 69 -10.90 7.64 22.12
N PRO A 70 -10.95 8.87 21.61
CA PRO A 70 -11.65 9.97 22.28
C PRO A 70 -13.15 9.70 22.48
N VAL A 71 -13.82 9.10 21.50
CA VAL A 71 -15.25 8.78 21.59
C VAL A 71 -15.50 7.69 22.62
N THR A 72 -14.75 6.59 22.54
CA THR A 72 -14.82 5.49 23.49
C THR A 72 -14.47 5.95 24.91
N LEU A 73 -13.43 6.77 25.06
CA LEU A 73 -13.00 7.29 26.35
C LEU A 73 -14.05 8.23 26.95
N THR A 74 -14.78 8.99 26.13
CA THR A 74 -15.89 9.83 26.59
C THR A 74 -17.04 8.98 27.15
N ALA A 75 -17.28 7.80 26.55
CA ALA A 75 -18.31 6.88 27.04
C ALA A 75 -17.91 6.17 28.35
N VAL A 76 -16.64 5.77 28.50
CA VAL A 76 -16.19 5.00 29.68
C VAL A 76 -15.61 5.85 30.82
N ALA A 77 -15.15 7.07 30.52
CA ALA A 77 -14.53 7.99 31.48
C ALA A 77 -14.99 9.45 31.25
N PRO A 78 -16.30 9.73 31.37
CA PRO A 78 -16.86 11.06 31.09
C PRO A 78 -16.26 12.16 31.97
N ASP A 79 -15.99 11.90 33.25
CA ASP A 79 -15.46 12.90 34.18
C ASP A 79 -14.11 13.48 33.71
N VAL A 80 -13.21 12.60 33.26
CA VAL A 80 -11.91 13.00 32.70
C VAL A 80 -12.11 13.73 31.36
N MET A 81 -12.96 13.18 30.50
CA MET A 81 -13.15 13.71 29.13
C MET A 81 -13.91 15.02 29.09
N THR A 82 -14.68 15.33 30.13
CA THR A 82 -15.42 16.60 30.27
C THR A 82 -14.65 17.67 31.04
N THR A 83 -13.48 17.34 31.60
CA THR A 83 -12.65 18.28 32.33
C THR A 83 -12.24 19.45 31.43
N THR A 84 -12.52 20.67 31.89
CA THR A 84 -12.16 21.90 31.19
C THR A 84 -10.67 22.09 31.16
N MET A 85 -10.09 22.25 29.96
CA MET A 85 -8.66 22.50 29.85
C MET A 85 -8.30 23.96 30.19
N PRO A 86 -7.22 24.18 30.97
CA PRO A 86 -6.89 25.48 31.55
C PRO A 86 -6.53 26.57 30.52
N VAL A 87 -6.07 26.18 29.33
CA VAL A 87 -5.63 27.13 28.29
C VAL A 87 -6.75 27.47 27.30
N ILE A 88 -7.59 26.48 26.96
CA ILE A 88 -8.55 26.58 25.84
C ILE A 88 -10.01 26.75 26.32
N GLY A 89 -10.30 26.50 27.60
CA GLY A 89 -11.61 26.76 28.19
C GLY A 89 -12.73 25.80 27.76
N PHE A 90 -12.43 24.79 26.94
CA PHE A 90 -13.37 23.76 26.52
C PHE A 90 -13.02 22.39 27.12
N PRO A 91 -14.00 21.47 27.23
CA PRO A 91 -13.77 20.10 27.64
C PRO A 91 -12.71 19.36 26.81
N LEU A 92 -11.94 18.48 27.45
CA LEU A 92 -10.82 17.72 26.85
C LEU A 92 -11.20 16.97 25.55
N HIS A 93 -12.38 16.35 25.49
CA HIS A 93 -12.81 15.61 24.30
C HIS A 93 -12.89 16.47 23.04
N TYR A 94 -13.28 17.75 23.15
CA TYR A 94 -13.32 18.65 21.99
C TYR A 94 -11.94 18.88 21.41
N PHE A 95 -10.92 19.00 22.25
CA PHE A 95 -9.54 19.15 21.78
C PHE A 95 -9.01 17.87 21.14
N LEU A 96 -9.26 16.72 21.76
CA LEU A 96 -8.80 15.43 21.23
C LEU A 96 -9.43 15.11 19.87
N VAL A 97 -10.71 15.43 19.69
CA VAL A 97 -11.40 15.23 18.40
C VAL A 97 -11.03 16.32 17.39
N GLY A 98 -11.03 17.59 17.80
CA GLY A 98 -10.84 18.72 16.88
C GLY A 98 -9.39 18.95 16.45
N ILE A 99 -8.41 18.65 17.32
CA ILE A 99 -6.98 18.84 17.05
C ILE A 99 -6.24 17.52 17.09
N GLY A 100 -6.48 16.70 18.11
CA GLY A 100 -5.78 15.42 18.30
C GLY A 100 -5.97 14.47 17.12
N ALA A 101 -7.19 14.29 16.62
CA ALA A 101 -7.46 13.38 15.51
C ALA A 101 -6.87 13.87 14.17
N PRO A 102 -7.05 15.12 13.72
CA PRO A 102 -6.38 15.63 12.53
C PRO A 102 -4.85 15.62 12.63
N ALA A 103 -4.29 16.07 13.76
CA ALA A 103 -2.83 16.06 13.96
C ALA A 103 -2.28 14.63 13.99
N GLY A 104 -2.98 13.71 14.66
CA GLY A 104 -2.63 12.29 14.69
C GLY A 104 -2.66 11.66 13.30
N ALA A 105 -3.64 12.03 12.46
CA ALA A 105 -3.69 11.57 11.07
C ALA A 105 -2.48 12.08 10.24
N LEU A 106 -2.09 13.34 10.41
CA LEU A 106 -0.90 13.90 9.73
C LEU A 106 0.39 13.20 10.17
N ILE A 107 0.57 12.99 11.48
CA ILE A 107 1.71 12.26 12.02
C ILE A 107 1.74 10.83 11.48
N LEU A 108 0.59 10.16 11.45
CA LEU A 108 0.48 8.79 10.95
C LEU A 108 0.78 8.70 9.45
N ALA A 109 0.33 9.67 8.65
CA ALA A 109 0.64 9.74 7.23
C ALA A 109 2.15 9.90 7.00
N PHE A 110 2.80 10.80 7.74
CA PHE A 110 4.24 10.99 7.67
C PHE A 110 5.03 9.74 8.09
N TRP A 111 4.61 9.09 9.19
CA TRP A 111 5.21 7.84 9.64
C TRP A 111 5.04 6.72 8.61
N TYR A 112 3.85 6.60 8.01
CA TYR A 112 3.56 5.60 7.00
C TYR A 112 4.42 5.80 5.75
N ALA A 113 4.56 7.04 5.27
CA ALA A 113 5.43 7.36 4.14
C ALA A 113 6.86 6.87 4.38
N ARG A 114 7.45 7.21 5.53
CA ARG A 114 8.80 6.72 5.89
C ARG A 114 8.91 5.21 6.00
N LYS A 115 7.87 4.55 6.54
CA LYS A 115 7.87 3.09 6.65
C LYS A 115 7.74 2.40 5.30
N ARG A 116 7.00 3.00 4.37
CA ARG A 116 6.92 2.52 3.00
C ARG A 116 8.27 2.67 2.29
N ASP A 117 8.89 3.84 2.37
CA ASP A 117 10.17 4.08 1.70
C ASP A 117 11.28 3.14 2.25
N ALA A 118 11.33 2.93 3.57
CA ALA A 118 12.26 1.98 4.18
C ALA A 118 11.97 0.52 3.81
N LEU A 119 10.72 0.20 3.48
CA LEU A 119 10.35 -1.13 3.00
C LEU A 119 10.80 -1.33 1.55
N ASP A 120 10.61 -0.32 0.71
CA ASP A 120 11.06 -0.33 -0.68
C ASP A 120 12.60 -0.48 -0.74
N GLU A 121 13.35 0.28 0.08
CA GLU A 121 14.81 0.15 0.20
C GLU A 121 15.24 -1.26 0.63
N LYS A 122 14.57 -1.85 1.64
CA LYS A 122 14.89 -3.20 2.13
C LYS A 122 14.78 -4.28 1.04
N TYR A 123 13.86 -4.11 0.10
CA TYR A 123 13.60 -5.08 -0.96
C TYR A 123 14.17 -4.64 -2.32
N GLY A 124 14.95 -3.56 -2.37
CA GLY A 124 15.61 -3.08 -3.59
C GLY A 124 14.65 -2.56 -4.66
N ILE A 125 13.48 -2.04 -4.25
CA ILE A 125 12.50 -1.48 -5.19
C ILE A 125 12.92 -0.05 -5.53
N GLU A 126 13.52 0.12 -6.70
CA GLU A 126 13.81 1.45 -7.24
C GLU A 126 12.60 1.96 -8.05
N HIS A 127 12.07 3.11 -7.65
CA HIS A 127 11.13 3.86 -8.48
C HIS A 127 11.94 4.75 -9.42
N GLY A 128 12.32 4.21 -10.58
CA GLY A 128 13.00 4.96 -11.62
C GLY A 128 12.23 6.21 -11.99
N ALA A 129 12.93 7.34 -12.12
CA ALA A 129 12.39 8.62 -12.59
C ALA A 129 12.11 8.60 -14.11
N ASP A 130 11.52 7.51 -14.63
CA ASP A 130 11.30 7.29 -16.07
C ASP A 130 9.95 7.83 -16.53
N GLY A 131 9.66 9.11 -16.25
CA GLY A 131 8.35 9.68 -16.57
C GLY A 131 8.28 11.20 -16.76
N GLY A 132 9.38 11.85 -17.14
CA GLY A 132 9.39 13.31 -17.33
C GLY A 132 10.43 13.85 -18.32
N ALA A 133 10.94 13.01 -19.22
CA ALA A 133 11.82 13.44 -20.30
C ALA A 133 11.46 12.69 -21.58
N SER A 134 10.35 13.09 -22.20
CA SER A 134 10.09 12.81 -23.61
C SER A 134 9.31 13.98 -24.21
N GLU A 135 10.04 14.71 -25.07
CA GLU A 135 9.67 15.81 -25.98
C GLU A 135 9.32 17.19 -25.42
#